data_AF-A0AAV8ZE02-F1
#
_entry.id   AF-A0AAV8ZE02-F1
#
_cell.length_a   1.000
_cell.length_b   1.000
_cell.length_c   1.000
_cell.angle_alpha   90.00
_cell.angle_beta   90.00
_cell.angle_gamma   90.00
#
_symmetry.space_group_name_H-M   'P 1'
#
loop_
_entity.id
_entity.type
_entity.pdbx_description
1 polymer ?
#
loop_
_entity_poly.entity_id
_entity_poly.type
_entity_poly.pdbx_seq_one_letter_code
_entity_poly.pdbx_strand_id
1 'polypeptide(L)'
;MSEPAIDWTTPAKAYLLKSKHYFHQHMMQATLHLIQNVKRHKEIDGRYKKLYYEYVSDIASILFHRIIKRLSDFIDFDYVTANLAVDCFHAILDLMNRMYKIGKDIEDNFISQLRTVVDVYKKIFEMNEEEIVDAPEIKRMYTTVVNTLSILGNQIPADSNPLSVQLCEWLKNFSYNNTVPGKASGVFVNHFFEMHIKYKVSLNIFEDISVTIGDIIGVITDEEHNVEKFAIVNEESVHTILQSVCTHIKSILEDIDAVIARLKSEYNILMYPGAENVEKRMDNLKIKERGNMLPNMSYCNYNDKFKQFSNSSWKYN
;
A
#
# COMPACT_ATOMS: atom_id res chain seq x y z
N MET A 1 29.11 28.78 25.98
CA MET A 1 29.14 29.62 24.76
C MET A 1 27.83 29.39 24.04
N SER A 2 26.90 30.34 24.11
CA SER A 2 25.66 30.30 23.36
C SER A 2 25.97 30.58 21.88
N GLU A 3 25.56 29.69 20.98
CA GLU A 3 25.63 29.96 19.54
C GLU A 3 24.94 31.30 19.24
N PRO A 4 25.54 32.17 18.41
CA PRO A 4 24.91 33.44 18.05
C PRO A 4 23.60 33.15 17.33
N ALA A 5 22.49 33.66 17.90
CA ALA A 5 21.17 33.53 17.32
C ALA A 5 21.19 34.04 15.88
N ILE A 6 20.98 33.14 14.93
CA ILE A 6 21.18 33.44 13.53
C ILE A 6 20.02 34.34 13.07
N ASP A 7 20.33 35.52 12.56
CA ASP A 7 19.39 36.62 12.28
C ASP A 7 18.17 36.23 11.40
N TRP A 8 18.32 35.23 10.52
CA TRP A 8 17.23 34.69 9.68
C TRP A 8 16.22 33.81 10.44
N THR A 9 16.46 33.48 11.71
CA THR A 9 15.53 32.72 12.56
C THR A 9 14.48 33.59 13.25
N THR A 10 14.54 34.91 13.10
CA THR A 10 13.56 35.81 13.70
C THR A 10 12.17 35.62 13.04
N PRO A 11 11.06 35.66 13.81
CA PRO A 11 9.71 35.54 13.26
C PRO A 11 9.41 36.55 12.16
N ALA A 12 9.99 37.75 12.25
CA ALA A 12 9.85 38.81 11.25
C ALA A 12 10.49 38.44 9.91
N LYS A 13 11.71 37.86 9.91
CA LYS A 13 12.37 37.41 8.68
C LYS A 13 11.76 36.13 8.13
N ALA A 14 11.32 35.22 8.99
CA ALA A 14 10.56 34.04 8.57
C ALA A 14 9.25 34.44 7.86
N TYR A 15 8.59 35.53 8.30
CA TYR A 15 7.39 36.05 7.64
C TYR A 15 7.65 36.51 6.21
N LEU A 16 8.82 37.12 5.94
CA LEU A 16 9.20 37.55 4.59
C LEU A 16 9.37 36.37 3.61
N LEU A 17 9.68 35.18 4.12
CA LEU A 17 9.86 33.97 3.32
C LEU A 17 8.54 33.25 3.03
N LYS A 18 7.49 33.45 3.85
CA LYS A 18 6.19 32.75 3.71
C LYS A 18 5.51 32.98 2.37
N SER A 19 5.71 34.14 1.75
CA SER A 19 5.09 34.48 0.47
C SER A 19 5.95 34.11 -0.75
N LYS A 20 7.08 33.42 -0.55
CA LYS A 20 8.07 33.15 -1.61
C LYS A 20 7.96 31.69 -2.05
N HIS A 21 7.14 31.43 -3.07
CA HIS A 21 6.92 30.08 -3.61
C HIS A 21 8.23 29.35 -3.95
N TYR A 22 9.17 30.00 -4.66
CA TYR A 22 10.47 29.41 -5.00
C TYR A 22 11.30 28.95 -3.79
N PHE A 23 11.19 29.67 -2.67
CA PHE A 23 11.87 29.27 -1.44
C PHE A 23 11.26 27.98 -0.88
N HIS A 24 9.93 27.88 -0.85
CA HIS A 24 9.23 26.66 -0.40
C HIS A 24 9.54 25.47 -1.31
N GLN A 25 9.51 25.66 -2.63
CA GLN A 25 9.84 24.64 -3.62
C GLN A 25 11.28 24.15 -3.44
N HIS A 26 12.24 25.07 -3.29
CA HIS A 26 13.64 24.73 -3.08
C HIS A 26 13.85 23.94 -1.78
N MET A 27 13.22 24.38 -0.68
CA MET A 27 13.28 23.67 0.60
C MET A 27 12.71 22.25 0.50
N MET A 28 11.59 22.07 -0.20
CA MET A 28 10.99 20.74 -0.41
C MET A 28 11.85 19.85 -1.31
N GLN A 29 12.41 20.40 -2.39
CA GLN A 29 13.33 19.67 -3.27
C GLN A 29 14.60 19.23 -2.55
N ALA A 30 15.21 20.13 -1.76
CA ALA A 30 16.38 19.80 -0.94
C ALA A 30 16.04 18.70 0.08
N THR A 31 14.90 18.82 0.75
CA THR A 31 14.40 17.81 1.71
C THR A 31 14.23 16.46 1.02
N LEU A 32 13.55 16.42 -0.12
CA LEU A 32 13.34 15.20 -0.91
C LEU A 32 14.67 14.57 -1.34
N HIS A 33 15.61 15.39 -1.82
CA HIS A 33 16.93 14.93 -2.23
C HIS A 33 17.70 14.28 -1.07
N LEU A 34 17.66 14.89 0.11
CA LEU A 34 18.30 14.33 1.31
C LEU A 34 17.67 12.99 1.71
N ILE A 35 16.33 12.89 1.73
CA ILE A 35 15.62 11.64 2.05
C ILE A 35 15.95 10.54 1.03
N GLN A 36 15.97 10.87 -0.26
CA GLN A 36 16.34 9.94 -1.32
C GLN A 36 17.79 9.47 -1.20
N ASN A 37 18.71 10.35 -0.80
CA ASN A 37 20.09 9.98 -0.56
C ASN A 37 20.20 9.00 0.62
N VAL A 38 19.50 9.25 1.73
CA VAL A 38 19.44 8.30 2.85
C VAL A 38 18.88 6.96 2.39
N LYS A 39 17.81 6.96 1.60
CA LYS A 39 17.17 5.74 1.05
C LYS A 39 18.11 4.90 0.16
N ARG A 40 19.08 5.51 -0.52
CA ARG A 40 20.07 4.80 -1.35
C ARG A 40 21.06 3.98 -0.51
N HIS A 41 21.23 4.29 0.76
CA HIS A 41 22.10 3.54 1.66
C HIS A 41 21.35 2.28 2.10
N LYS A 42 21.84 1.10 1.68
CA LYS A 42 21.22 -0.20 2.03
C LYS A 42 21.21 -0.45 3.53
N GLU A 43 22.24 0.01 4.23
CA GLU A 43 22.37 -0.08 5.68
C GLU A 43 22.88 1.25 6.22
N ILE A 44 22.15 1.82 7.17
CA ILE A 44 22.64 2.93 7.99
C ILE A 44 23.44 2.31 9.14
N ASP A 45 24.67 2.77 9.33
CA ASP A 45 25.49 2.39 10.49
C ASP A 45 24.65 2.51 11.77
N GLY A 46 24.62 1.44 12.56
CA GLY A 46 23.80 1.33 13.77
C GLY A 46 23.98 2.51 14.73
N ARG A 47 25.16 3.16 14.73
CA ARG A 47 25.43 4.35 15.54
C ARG A 47 24.57 5.56 15.15
N TYR A 48 24.26 5.73 13.87
CA TYR A 48 23.48 6.85 13.36
C TYR A 48 22.02 6.50 13.11
N LYS A 49 21.67 5.21 13.14
CA LYS A 49 20.31 4.73 12.85
C LYS A 49 19.23 5.44 13.68
N LYS A 50 19.47 5.61 14.99
CA LYS A 50 18.55 6.31 15.89
C LYS A 50 18.44 7.81 15.57
N LEU A 51 19.58 8.45 15.31
CA LEU A 51 19.62 9.87 14.98
C LEU A 51 18.88 10.19 13.67
N TYR A 52 19.10 9.39 12.63
CA TYR A 52 18.37 9.52 11.36
C TYR A 52 16.87 9.25 11.54
N TYR A 53 16.50 8.30 12.40
CA TYR A 53 15.09 8.05 12.71
C TYR A 53 14.42 9.26 13.35
N GLU A 54 15.07 9.89 14.33
CA GLU A 54 14.57 11.09 15.01
C GLU A 54 14.38 12.23 13.99
N TYR A 55 15.41 12.55 13.19
CA TYR A 55 15.30 13.61 12.18
C TYR A 55 14.22 13.35 11.13
N VAL A 56 14.14 12.12 10.61
CA VAL A 56 13.15 11.76 9.60
C VAL A 56 11.73 11.81 10.19
N SER A 57 11.56 11.38 11.45
CA SER A 57 10.27 11.42 12.14
C SER A 57 9.83 12.86 12.44
N ASP A 58 10.76 13.73 12.83
CA ASP A 58 10.48 15.15 13.06
C ASP A 58 10.04 15.84 11.76
N ILE A 59 10.75 15.59 10.66
CA ILE A 59 10.38 16.11 9.35
C ILE A 59 9.00 15.58 8.94
N ALA A 60 8.74 14.29 9.08
CA ALA A 60 7.44 13.69 8.78
C ALA A 60 6.31 14.32 9.61
N SER A 61 6.54 14.52 10.91
CA SER A 61 5.58 15.15 11.81
C SER A 61 5.24 16.58 11.38
N ILE A 62 6.26 17.37 11.02
CA ILE A 62 6.09 18.74 10.52
C ILE A 62 5.30 18.72 9.21
N LEU A 63 5.71 17.91 8.24
CA LEU A 63 5.04 17.80 6.94
C LEU A 63 3.57 17.40 7.11
N PHE A 64 3.30 16.38 7.93
CA PHE A 64 1.94 15.88 8.14
C PHE A 64 1.03 16.94 8.79
N HIS A 65 1.47 17.54 9.88
CA HIS A 65 0.65 18.48 10.65
C HIS A 65 0.51 19.84 9.99
N ARG A 66 1.55 20.31 9.29
CA ARG A 66 1.56 21.66 8.70
C ARG A 66 1.09 21.69 7.25
N ILE A 67 1.30 20.62 6.49
CA ILE A 67 1.04 20.59 5.04
C ILE A 67 -0.01 19.55 4.69
N ILE A 68 0.24 18.26 4.93
CA ILE A 68 -0.63 17.17 4.44
C ILE A 68 -2.07 17.29 4.98
N LYS A 69 -2.24 17.60 6.27
CA LYS A 69 -3.58 17.83 6.85
C LYS A 69 -4.35 19.01 6.26
N ARG A 70 -3.64 19.93 5.60
CA ARG A 70 -4.16 21.18 5.02
C ARG A 70 -3.78 21.30 3.55
N LEU A 71 -3.72 20.15 2.85
CA LEU A 71 -3.15 20.10 1.51
C LEU A 71 -3.92 20.99 0.53
N SER A 72 -5.24 21.11 0.67
CA SER A 72 -6.08 22.05 -0.09
C SER A 72 -5.55 23.48 -0.04
N ASP A 73 -5.29 24.00 1.17
CA ASP A 73 -4.76 25.36 1.37
C ASP A 73 -3.41 25.56 0.67
N PHE A 74 -2.60 24.50 0.60
CA PHE A 74 -1.29 24.52 -0.05
C PHE A 74 -1.37 24.37 -1.56
N ILE A 75 -2.36 23.64 -2.07
CA ILE A 75 -2.62 23.54 -3.51
C ILE A 75 -3.00 24.93 -4.05
N ASP A 76 -3.87 25.65 -3.35
CA ASP A 76 -4.27 27.03 -3.70
C ASP A 76 -3.10 28.01 -3.68
N PHE A 77 -2.16 27.81 -2.74
CA PHE A 77 -0.98 28.66 -2.63
C PHE A 77 0.09 28.34 -3.68
N ASP A 78 0.51 27.07 -3.78
CA ASP A 78 1.50 26.58 -4.74
C ASP A 78 1.42 25.06 -4.90
N TYR A 79 0.76 24.64 -5.98
CA TYR A 79 0.59 23.23 -6.32
C TYR A 79 1.91 22.45 -6.38
N VAL A 80 3.01 23.08 -6.82
CA VAL A 80 4.32 22.42 -6.93
C VAL A 80 4.84 22.05 -5.55
N THR A 81 4.77 23.00 -4.60
CA THR A 81 5.15 22.76 -3.20
C THR A 81 4.25 21.70 -2.57
N ALA A 82 2.94 21.74 -2.80
CA ALA A 82 2.00 20.74 -2.28
C ALA A 82 2.36 19.33 -2.76
N ASN A 83 2.61 19.17 -4.06
CA ASN A 83 2.99 17.89 -4.66
C ASN A 83 4.34 17.39 -4.12
N LEU A 84 5.35 18.27 -4.02
CA LEU A 84 6.64 17.91 -3.42
C LEU A 84 6.52 17.51 -1.95
N ALA A 85 5.62 18.13 -1.19
CA ALA A 85 5.39 17.76 0.20
C ALA A 85 4.78 16.34 0.33
N VAL A 86 3.85 15.99 -0.57
CA VAL A 86 3.29 14.63 -0.67
C VAL A 86 4.39 13.63 -1.05
N ASP A 87 5.23 13.96 -2.04
CA ASP A 87 6.37 13.12 -2.45
C ASP A 87 7.39 12.94 -1.31
N CYS A 88 7.71 14.00 -0.56
CA CYS A 88 8.57 13.96 0.62
C CYS A 88 8.00 13.02 1.68
N PHE A 89 6.73 13.19 2.04
CA PHE A 89 6.09 12.38 3.08
C PHE A 89 6.02 10.91 2.66
N HIS A 90 5.67 10.63 1.40
CA HIS A 90 5.71 9.29 0.82
C HIS A 90 7.11 8.66 0.93
N ALA A 91 8.14 9.39 0.52
CA ALA A 91 9.53 8.91 0.57
C ALA A 91 9.99 8.60 1.99
N ILE A 92 9.57 9.41 2.98
CA ILE A 92 9.83 9.16 4.39
C ILE A 92 9.13 7.89 4.85
N LEU A 93 7.83 7.72 4.57
CA LEU A 93 7.10 6.52 4.97
C LEU A 93 7.70 5.24 4.37
N ASP A 94 8.08 5.27 3.09
CA ASP A 94 8.76 4.13 2.45
C ASP A 94 10.12 3.84 3.09
N LEU A 95 10.91 4.89 3.41
CA LEU A 95 12.17 4.75 4.13
C LEU A 95 11.96 4.11 5.52
N MET A 96 10.98 4.62 6.27
CA MET A 96 10.66 4.13 7.61
C MET A 96 10.19 2.68 7.58
N ASN A 97 9.33 2.32 6.63
CA ASN A 97 8.85 0.95 6.46
C ASN A 97 10.01 -0.03 6.16
N ARG A 98 10.91 0.33 5.24
CA ARG A 98 12.04 -0.53 4.85
C ARG A 98 13.10 -0.68 5.94
N MET A 99 13.51 0.42 6.58
CA MET A 99 14.69 0.44 7.44
C MET A 99 14.38 0.25 8.93
N TYR A 100 13.16 0.61 9.35
CA TYR A 100 12.78 0.68 10.76
C TYR A 100 11.63 -0.25 11.13
N LYS A 101 10.94 -0.87 10.15
CA LYS A 101 9.84 -1.82 10.35
C LYS A 101 8.80 -1.25 11.34
N ILE A 102 8.20 -0.13 10.95
CA ILE A 102 7.13 0.53 11.71
C ILE A 102 6.07 -0.52 12.11
N GLY A 103 5.56 -0.45 13.34
CA GLY A 103 4.41 -1.26 13.75
C GLY A 103 4.69 -2.73 14.08
N LYS A 104 5.95 -3.15 14.27
CA LYS A 104 6.26 -4.52 14.72
C LYS A 104 5.89 -4.82 16.18
N ASP A 105 5.87 -3.78 17.02
CA ASP A 105 5.36 -3.83 18.38
C ASP A 105 4.11 -2.94 18.39
N ILE A 106 2.96 -3.54 18.08
CA ILE A 106 1.68 -2.82 17.96
C ILE A 106 1.27 -2.38 19.36
N GLU A 107 1.63 -1.17 19.74
CA GLU A 107 0.97 -0.47 20.83
C GLU A 107 -0.48 -0.18 20.41
N ASP A 108 -1.43 -0.27 21.34
CA ASP A 108 -2.87 -0.03 21.08
C ASP A 108 -3.14 1.34 20.41
N ASN A 109 -2.22 2.29 20.56
CA ASN A 109 -2.29 3.63 19.96
C ASN A 109 -1.81 3.70 18.50
N PHE A 110 -1.15 2.68 17.97
CA PHE A 110 -0.64 2.69 16.59
C PHE A 110 -1.77 2.66 15.56
N ILE A 111 -2.80 1.82 15.79
CA ILE A 111 -3.91 1.66 14.85
C ILE A 111 -4.77 2.93 14.78
N SER A 112 -4.98 3.62 15.90
CA SER A 112 -5.73 4.89 15.93
C SER A 112 -4.98 6.00 15.19
N GLN A 113 -3.66 6.08 15.35
CA GLN A 113 -2.81 7.00 14.61
C GLN A 113 -2.80 6.67 13.12
N LEU A 114 -2.67 5.39 12.76
CA LEU A 114 -2.69 4.92 11.37
C LEU A 114 -4.03 5.26 10.70
N ARG A 115 -5.17 5.03 11.38
CA ARG A 115 -6.49 5.45 10.91
C ARG A 115 -6.51 6.94 10.57
N THR A 116 -5.98 7.78 11.46
CA THR A 116 -5.95 9.24 11.25
C THR A 116 -5.19 9.62 9.98
N VAL A 117 -4.05 8.96 9.70
CA VAL A 117 -3.28 9.21 8.47
C VAL A 117 -4.02 8.68 7.24
N VAL A 118 -4.57 7.48 7.31
CA VAL A 118 -5.35 6.87 6.21
C VAL A 118 -6.54 7.74 5.84
N ASP A 119 -7.30 8.24 6.81
CA ASP A 119 -8.48 9.08 6.56
C ASP A 119 -8.11 10.41 5.89
N VAL A 120 -6.95 11.00 6.25
CA VAL A 120 -6.43 12.20 5.56
C VAL A 120 -6.10 11.88 4.11
N TYR A 121 -5.43 10.75 3.83
CA TYR A 121 -5.08 10.35 2.48
C TYR A 121 -6.28 9.94 1.62
N LYS A 122 -7.31 9.32 2.20
CA LYS A 122 -8.59 9.07 1.51
C LYS A 122 -9.23 10.37 1.07
N LYS A 123 -9.31 11.35 1.97
CA LYS A 123 -9.85 12.69 1.64
C LYS A 123 -9.05 13.37 0.55
N ILE A 124 -7.72 13.30 0.59
CA ILE A 124 -6.85 13.85 -0.46
C ILE A 124 -7.12 13.17 -1.81
N PHE A 125 -7.30 11.85 -1.82
CA PHE A 125 -7.60 11.09 -3.02
C PHE A 125 -8.99 11.40 -3.59
N GLU A 126 -9.94 11.74 -2.73
CA GLU A 126 -11.32 12.12 -3.11
C GLU A 126 -11.47 13.61 -3.45
N MET A 127 -10.39 14.40 -3.43
CA MET A 127 -10.46 15.82 -3.80
C MET A 127 -10.83 15.94 -5.30
N ASN A 128 -11.97 16.57 -5.59
CA ASN A 128 -12.56 16.64 -6.94
C ASN A 128 -11.57 17.09 -8.02
N GLU A 129 -11.52 16.34 -9.13
CA GLU A 129 -10.75 16.72 -10.32
C GLU A 129 -11.25 18.00 -10.98
N GLU A 130 -12.54 18.35 -10.85
CA GLU A 130 -13.11 19.55 -11.50
C GLU A 130 -12.54 20.88 -10.97
N GLU A 131 -12.03 20.90 -9.72
CA GLU A 131 -11.32 22.06 -9.16
C GLU A 131 -9.85 22.12 -9.61
N ILE A 132 -9.38 21.09 -10.29
CA ILE A 132 -7.96 20.82 -10.45
C ILE A 132 -7.66 20.75 -11.96
N VAL A 133 -7.09 21.84 -12.48
CA VAL A 133 -6.57 21.99 -13.85
C VAL A 133 -5.88 20.70 -14.33
N ASP A 134 -6.06 20.30 -15.60
CA ASP A 134 -5.42 19.13 -16.26
C ASP A 134 -3.88 19.27 -16.35
N ALA A 135 -3.24 19.44 -15.20
CA ALA A 135 -1.81 19.60 -15.06
C ALA A 135 -1.21 18.22 -14.72
N PRO A 136 -0.16 17.80 -15.44
CA PRO A 136 0.48 16.50 -15.24
C PRO A 136 0.98 16.28 -13.80
N GLU A 137 1.26 17.35 -13.06
CA GLU A 137 1.67 17.32 -11.67
C GLU A 137 0.60 16.78 -10.72
N ILE A 138 -0.68 17.01 -11.02
CA ILE A 138 -1.79 16.49 -10.23
C ILE A 138 -1.97 14.99 -10.45
N LYS A 139 -1.90 14.54 -11.70
CA LYS A 139 -1.91 13.10 -12.03
C LYS A 139 -0.78 12.35 -11.32
N ARG A 140 0.39 12.99 -11.17
CA ARG A 140 1.50 12.47 -10.36
C ARG A 140 1.15 12.41 -8.87
N MET A 141 0.54 13.46 -8.34
CA MET A 141 0.11 13.52 -6.93
C MET A 141 -0.85 12.38 -6.59
N TYR A 142 -1.87 12.11 -7.43
CA TYR A 142 -2.78 10.96 -7.28
C TYR A 142 -2.02 9.64 -7.15
N THR A 143 -1.04 9.42 -8.04
CA THR A 143 -0.21 8.23 -8.02
C THR A 143 0.58 8.12 -6.69
N THR A 144 1.17 9.21 -6.21
CA THR A 144 1.89 9.23 -4.93
C THR A 144 0.96 9.00 -3.74
N VAL A 145 -0.26 9.55 -3.77
CA VAL A 145 -1.29 9.38 -2.73
C VAL A 145 -1.69 7.91 -2.62
N VAL A 146 -1.98 7.24 -3.74
CA VAL A 146 -2.31 5.80 -3.75
C VAL A 146 -1.14 4.97 -3.27
N ASN A 147 0.08 5.23 -3.75
CA ASN A 147 1.27 4.51 -3.27
C ASN A 147 1.48 4.68 -1.76
N THR A 148 1.14 5.84 -1.22
CA THR A 148 1.19 6.09 0.22
C THR A 148 0.11 5.29 0.96
N LEU A 149 -1.11 5.26 0.45
CA LEU A 149 -2.17 4.38 0.97
C LEU A 149 -1.75 2.90 0.93
N SER A 150 -1.04 2.44 -0.11
CA SER A 150 -0.47 1.09 -0.17
C SER A 150 0.51 0.81 0.95
N ILE A 151 1.44 1.73 1.23
CA ILE A 151 2.40 1.58 2.34
C ILE A 151 1.65 1.49 3.67
N LEU A 152 0.67 2.38 3.90
CA LEU A 152 -0.10 2.44 5.14
C LEU A 152 -1.00 1.20 5.30
N GLY A 153 -1.68 0.77 4.24
CA GLY A 153 -2.50 -0.44 4.21
C GLY A 153 -1.69 -1.69 4.49
N ASN A 154 -0.43 -1.74 4.07
CA ASN A 154 0.47 -2.83 4.38
C ASN A 154 0.87 -2.89 5.87
N GLN A 155 0.76 -1.78 6.62
CA GLN A 155 1.01 -1.77 8.08
C GLN A 155 -0.19 -2.25 8.90
N ILE A 156 -1.40 -2.35 8.32
CA ILE A 156 -2.56 -2.82 9.06
C ILE A 156 -2.40 -4.34 9.29
N PRO A 157 -2.59 -4.84 10.52
CA PRO A 157 -2.55 -6.28 10.81
C PRO A 157 -3.59 -7.05 9.99
N ALA A 158 -3.25 -8.28 9.58
CA ALA A 158 -4.14 -9.16 8.82
C ALA A 158 -5.29 -9.74 9.66
N ASP A 159 -5.13 -9.76 10.99
CA ASP A 159 -6.20 -10.12 11.92
C ASP A 159 -7.34 -9.10 11.79
N SER A 160 -8.59 -9.56 11.91
CA SER A 160 -9.84 -8.82 11.61
C SER A 160 -9.96 -7.45 12.29
N ASN A 161 -9.20 -6.48 11.79
CA ASN A 161 -9.11 -5.13 12.30
C ASN A 161 -10.22 -4.29 11.66
N PRO A 162 -11.00 -3.52 12.43
CA PRO A 162 -12.03 -2.64 11.87
C PRO A 162 -11.50 -1.71 10.76
N LEU A 163 -10.23 -1.28 10.86
CA LEU A 163 -9.60 -0.44 9.85
C LEU A 163 -9.37 -1.16 8.52
N SER A 164 -9.03 -2.46 8.53
CA SER A 164 -8.81 -3.21 7.28
C SER A 164 -10.13 -3.42 6.53
N VAL A 165 -11.20 -3.74 7.25
CA VAL A 165 -12.55 -3.84 6.68
C VAL A 165 -12.99 -2.51 6.06
N GLN A 166 -12.83 -1.41 6.80
CA GLN A 166 -13.16 -0.07 6.32
C GLN A 166 -12.32 0.37 5.12
N LEU A 167 -11.04 -0.01 5.06
CA LEU A 167 -10.19 0.30 3.91
C LEU A 167 -10.63 -0.49 2.68
N CYS A 168 -10.89 -1.80 2.82
CA CYS A 168 -11.38 -2.63 1.71
C CYS A 168 -12.76 -2.19 1.20
N GLU A 169 -13.67 -1.83 2.10
CA GLU A 169 -15.00 -1.35 1.73
C GLU A 169 -14.92 0.01 1.03
N TRP A 170 -14.06 0.91 1.51
CA TRP A 170 -13.80 2.17 0.84
C TRP A 170 -13.23 1.97 -0.57
N LEU A 171 -12.22 1.12 -0.74
CA LEU A 171 -11.64 0.80 -2.07
C LEU A 171 -12.70 0.21 -3.02
N LYS A 172 -13.52 -0.71 -2.50
CA LYS A 172 -14.63 -1.33 -3.24
C LYS A 172 -15.65 -0.27 -3.65
N ASN A 173 -16.13 0.57 -2.73
CA ASN A 173 -17.12 1.59 -3.04
C ASN A 173 -16.57 2.65 -4.00
N PHE A 174 -15.30 3.00 -3.87
CA PHE A 174 -14.65 3.94 -4.77
C PHE A 174 -14.58 3.38 -6.20
N SER A 175 -14.25 2.09 -6.36
CA SER A 175 -14.13 1.46 -7.70
C SER A 175 -15.45 1.34 -8.47
N TYR A 176 -16.59 1.32 -7.78
CA TYR A 176 -17.91 1.37 -8.45
C TYR A 176 -18.34 2.78 -8.83
N ASN A 177 -18.04 3.77 -7.99
CA ASN A 177 -18.66 5.08 -8.10
C ASN A 177 -17.78 6.11 -8.81
N ASN A 178 -16.48 5.86 -8.95
CA ASN A 178 -15.53 6.86 -9.43
C ASN A 178 -14.58 6.28 -10.49
N THR A 179 -14.13 7.17 -11.37
CA THR A 179 -13.03 6.91 -12.30
C THR A 179 -11.71 7.37 -11.68
N VAL A 180 -10.60 6.75 -12.10
CA VAL A 180 -9.25 7.18 -11.70
C VAL A 180 -8.46 7.51 -12.97
N PRO A 181 -7.81 8.68 -13.04
CA PRO A 181 -7.17 9.15 -14.27
C PRO A 181 -5.92 8.34 -14.63
N GLY A 182 -5.80 7.98 -15.91
CA GLY A 182 -4.56 7.52 -16.55
C GLY A 182 -3.80 6.45 -15.75
N LYS A 183 -2.49 6.67 -15.52
CA LYS A 183 -1.59 5.72 -14.84
C LYS A 183 -1.93 5.46 -13.36
N ALA A 184 -2.68 6.36 -12.71
CA ALA A 184 -3.07 6.17 -11.31
C ALA A 184 -4.08 5.03 -11.15
N SER A 185 -4.88 4.74 -12.19
CA SER A 185 -5.86 3.63 -12.20
C SER A 185 -5.20 2.28 -11.92
N GLY A 186 -4.09 1.96 -12.62
CA GLY A 186 -3.36 0.71 -12.41
C GLY A 186 -2.77 0.59 -11.01
N VAL A 187 -2.23 1.68 -10.46
CA VAL A 187 -1.69 1.69 -9.09
C VAL A 187 -2.81 1.50 -8.07
N PHE A 188 -3.97 2.14 -8.28
CA PHE A 188 -5.14 1.97 -7.42
C PHE A 188 -5.66 0.54 -7.46
N VAL A 189 -5.82 -0.05 -8.65
CA VAL A 189 -6.31 -1.42 -8.80
C VAL A 189 -5.34 -2.43 -8.18
N ASN A 190 -4.02 -2.24 -8.36
CA ASN A 190 -3.03 -3.07 -7.67
C ASN A 190 -3.17 -2.99 -6.16
N HIS A 191 -3.30 -1.76 -5.62
CA HIS A 191 -3.55 -1.60 -4.18
C HIS A 191 -4.84 -2.28 -3.74
N PHE A 192 -5.92 -2.14 -4.52
CA PHE A 192 -7.20 -2.78 -4.23
C PHE A 192 -7.08 -4.29 -4.17
N PHE A 193 -6.41 -4.92 -5.14
CA PHE A 193 -6.17 -6.36 -5.16
C PHE A 193 -5.27 -6.83 -4.03
N GLU A 194 -4.18 -6.12 -3.74
CA GLU A 194 -3.31 -6.42 -2.61
C GLU A 194 -4.09 -6.43 -1.29
N MET A 195 -4.91 -5.41 -1.04
CA MET A 195 -5.72 -5.33 0.18
C MET A 195 -6.81 -6.40 0.19
N HIS A 196 -7.43 -6.69 -0.97
CA HIS A 196 -8.45 -7.74 -1.06
C HIS A 196 -7.87 -9.11 -0.73
N ILE A 197 -6.74 -9.48 -1.33
CA ILE A 197 -6.05 -10.75 -1.06
C ILE A 197 -5.58 -10.82 0.40
N LYS A 198 -5.08 -9.70 0.94
CA LYS A 198 -4.57 -9.65 2.31
C LYS A 198 -5.68 -9.85 3.35
N TYR A 199 -6.86 -9.26 3.16
CA TYR A 199 -7.92 -9.24 4.19
C TYR A 199 -9.16 -10.07 3.88
N LYS A 200 -9.38 -10.47 2.62
CA LYS A 200 -10.51 -11.31 2.19
C LYS A 200 -10.00 -12.58 1.53
N VAL A 201 -10.80 -13.66 1.63
CA VAL A 201 -10.48 -14.99 1.09
C VAL A 201 -11.15 -15.26 -0.26
N SER A 202 -12.05 -14.37 -0.69
CA SER A 202 -12.83 -14.54 -1.92
C SER A 202 -12.04 -14.08 -3.15
N LEU A 203 -12.25 -14.78 -4.27
CA LEU A 203 -11.74 -14.39 -5.59
C LEU A 203 -12.81 -13.72 -6.47
N ASN A 204 -14.03 -13.54 -5.95
CA ASN A 204 -15.18 -13.05 -6.72
C ASN A 204 -14.88 -11.69 -7.36
N ILE A 205 -14.12 -10.83 -6.68
CA ILE A 205 -13.76 -9.52 -7.23
C ILE A 205 -12.97 -9.61 -8.55
N PHE A 206 -12.13 -10.64 -8.70
CA PHE A 206 -11.36 -10.86 -9.91
C PHE A 206 -12.25 -11.36 -11.05
N GLU A 207 -13.24 -12.18 -10.72
CA GLU A 207 -14.27 -12.64 -11.65
C GLU A 207 -15.13 -11.46 -12.13
N ASP A 208 -15.68 -10.67 -11.20
CA ASP A 208 -16.56 -9.53 -11.51
C ASP A 208 -15.85 -8.50 -12.41
N ILE A 209 -14.57 -8.21 -12.12
CA ILE A 209 -13.75 -7.30 -12.94
C ILE A 209 -13.40 -7.93 -14.28
N SER A 210 -13.14 -9.24 -14.35
CA SER A 210 -12.84 -9.93 -15.61
C SER A 210 -14.03 -9.88 -16.57
N VAL A 211 -15.25 -10.03 -16.05
CA VAL A 211 -16.48 -9.86 -16.83
C VAL A 211 -16.60 -8.42 -17.33
N THR A 212 -16.41 -7.43 -16.46
CA THR A 212 -16.45 -6.01 -16.85
C THR A 212 -15.40 -5.66 -17.93
N ILE A 213 -14.20 -6.26 -17.85
CA ILE A 213 -13.17 -6.13 -18.88
C ILE A 213 -13.64 -6.74 -20.21
N GLY A 214 -14.26 -7.91 -20.15
CA GLY A 214 -14.83 -8.60 -21.32
C GLY A 214 -15.86 -7.73 -22.03
N ASP A 215 -16.75 -7.08 -21.28
CA ASP A 215 -17.77 -6.19 -21.84
C ASP A 215 -17.17 -4.98 -22.60
N ILE A 216 -16.00 -4.50 -22.18
CA ILE A 216 -15.33 -3.31 -22.77
C ILE A 216 -14.45 -3.70 -23.97
N ILE A 217 -13.65 -4.75 -23.84
CA ILE A 217 -12.75 -5.21 -24.92
C ILE A 217 -13.54 -5.93 -26.02
N GLY A 218 -14.71 -6.46 -25.67
CA GLY A 218 -15.53 -7.33 -26.50
C GLY A 218 -15.26 -8.80 -26.18
N VAL A 219 -16.35 -9.57 -26.01
CA VAL A 219 -16.31 -11.02 -25.83
C VAL A 219 -16.75 -11.70 -27.13
N ILE A 220 -16.21 -12.89 -27.40
CA ILE A 220 -16.62 -13.72 -28.55
C ILE A 220 -18.01 -14.35 -28.31
N THR A 221 -18.49 -14.37 -27.07
CA THR A 221 -19.73 -15.03 -26.65
C THR A 221 -20.86 -14.02 -26.39
N ASP A 222 -22.03 -14.25 -26.98
CA ASP A 222 -23.24 -13.43 -26.86
C ASP A 222 -24.01 -13.64 -25.53
N GLU A 223 -23.31 -13.91 -24.42
CA GLU A 223 -23.95 -14.06 -23.11
C GLU A 223 -24.12 -12.69 -22.45
N GLU A 224 -25.37 -12.33 -22.12
CA GLU A 224 -25.66 -11.12 -21.33
C GLU A 224 -25.21 -11.33 -19.89
N HIS A 225 -24.14 -10.62 -19.49
CA HIS A 225 -23.63 -10.68 -18.13
C HIS A 225 -24.27 -9.57 -17.28
N ASN A 226 -25.04 -9.94 -16.26
CA ASN A 226 -25.59 -9.01 -15.25
C ASN A 226 -24.62 -8.83 -14.09
N VAL A 227 -23.40 -8.35 -14.35
CA VAL A 227 -22.39 -8.11 -13.32
C VAL A 227 -22.35 -6.64 -12.92
N GLU A 228 -22.04 -6.38 -11.65
CA GLU A 228 -21.87 -5.02 -11.14
C GLU A 228 -20.75 -4.30 -11.91
N LYS A 229 -21.08 -3.18 -12.57
CA LYS A 229 -20.13 -2.44 -13.39
C LYS A 229 -19.20 -1.59 -12.55
N PHE A 230 -17.90 -1.83 -12.68
CA PHE A 230 -16.86 -1.01 -12.05
C PHE A 230 -16.57 0.23 -12.90
N ALA A 231 -16.93 1.42 -12.40
CA ALA A 231 -16.63 2.68 -13.11
C ALA A 231 -15.13 2.88 -13.38
N ILE A 232 -14.27 2.33 -12.53
CA ILE A 232 -12.82 2.40 -12.73
C ILE A 232 -12.35 1.62 -13.97
N VAL A 233 -13.10 0.63 -14.44
CA VAL A 233 -12.81 -0.14 -15.65
C VAL A 233 -13.51 0.56 -16.82
N ASN A 234 -12.72 1.21 -17.66
CA ASN A 234 -13.19 1.95 -18.83
C ASN A 234 -12.19 1.79 -19.99
N GLU A 235 -12.51 2.32 -21.16
CA GLU A 235 -11.67 2.17 -22.37
C GLU A 235 -10.21 2.64 -22.16
N GLU A 236 -9.97 3.62 -21.31
CA GLU A 236 -8.62 4.12 -21.03
C GLU A 236 -7.83 3.23 -20.08
N SER A 237 -8.49 2.61 -19.11
CA SER A 237 -7.85 1.84 -18.03
C SER A 237 -7.83 0.34 -18.28
N VAL A 238 -8.70 -0.19 -19.15
CA VAL A 238 -9.02 -1.62 -19.28
C VAL A 238 -7.79 -2.50 -19.51
N HIS A 239 -6.86 -2.09 -20.35
CA HIS A 239 -5.64 -2.86 -20.62
C HIS A 239 -4.70 -2.92 -19.41
N THR A 240 -4.61 -1.83 -18.66
CA THR A 240 -3.78 -1.78 -17.44
C THR A 240 -4.40 -2.65 -16.37
N ILE A 241 -5.72 -2.60 -16.20
CA ILE A 241 -6.46 -3.39 -15.22
C ILE A 241 -6.38 -4.89 -15.57
N LEU A 242 -6.51 -5.26 -16.84
CA LEU A 242 -6.33 -6.64 -17.30
C LEU A 242 -4.93 -7.17 -16.94
N GLN A 243 -3.88 -6.38 -17.17
CA GLN A 243 -2.52 -6.76 -16.80
C GLN A 243 -2.38 -6.96 -15.27
N SER A 244 -3.02 -6.09 -14.48
CA SER A 244 -3.08 -6.21 -13.02
C SER A 244 -3.78 -7.50 -12.59
N VAL A 245 -4.94 -7.82 -13.17
CA VAL A 245 -5.69 -9.06 -12.91
C VAL A 245 -4.81 -10.28 -13.19
N CYS A 246 -4.20 -10.35 -14.39
CA CYS A 246 -3.33 -11.47 -14.77
C CYS A 246 -2.15 -11.64 -13.82
N THR A 247 -1.55 -10.53 -13.38
CA THR A 247 -0.39 -10.55 -12.46
C THR A 247 -0.77 -11.10 -11.09
N HIS A 248 -1.92 -10.70 -10.54
CA HIS A 248 -2.38 -11.17 -9.25
C HIS A 248 -2.89 -12.63 -9.30
N ILE A 249 -3.63 -13.01 -10.34
CA ILE A 249 -4.04 -14.41 -10.55
C ILE A 249 -2.81 -15.31 -10.67
N LYS A 250 -1.79 -14.88 -11.43
CA LYS A 250 -0.53 -15.62 -11.51
C LYS A 250 0.11 -15.81 -10.14
N SER A 251 0.22 -14.76 -9.33
CA SER A 251 0.76 -14.85 -7.97
C SER A 251 -0.04 -15.82 -7.09
N ILE A 252 -1.38 -15.81 -7.20
CA ILE A 252 -2.26 -16.72 -6.45
C ILE A 252 -2.02 -18.18 -6.89
N LEU A 253 -1.87 -18.44 -8.19
CA LEU A 253 -1.57 -19.78 -8.71
C LEU A 253 -0.19 -20.27 -8.24
N GLU A 254 0.82 -19.38 -8.23
CA GLU A 254 2.14 -19.70 -7.69
C GLU A 254 2.07 -20.06 -6.19
N ASP A 255 1.25 -19.36 -5.40
CA ASP A 255 1.01 -19.70 -3.99
C ASP A 255 0.32 -21.06 -3.84
N ILE A 256 -0.66 -21.39 -4.70
CA ILE A 256 -1.33 -22.71 -4.72
C ILE A 256 -0.33 -23.81 -5.05
N ASP A 257 0.51 -23.63 -6.07
CA ASP A 257 1.54 -24.59 -6.45
C ASP A 257 2.52 -24.85 -5.29
N ALA A 258 2.91 -23.80 -4.56
CA ALA A 258 3.75 -23.93 -3.38
C ALA A 258 3.07 -24.73 -2.26
N VAL A 259 1.78 -24.52 -2.02
CA VAL A 259 0.99 -25.31 -1.05
C VAL A 259 0.89 -26.77 -1.48
N ILE A 260 0.62 -27.06 -2.77
CA ILE A 260 0.56 -28.42 -3.29
C ILE A 260 1.91 -29.13 -3.12
N ALA A 261 3.02 -28.45 -3.44
CA ALA A 261 4.37 -28.99 -3.27
C ALA A 261 4.64 -29.33 -1.80
N ARG A 262 4.22 -28.47 -0.87
CA ARG A 262 4.31 -28.73 0.57
C ARG A 262 3.50 -29.96 0.98
N LEU A 263 2.23 -30.05 0.61
CA LEU A 263 1.37 -31.20 0.96
C LEU A 263 1.91 -32.52 0.42
N LYS A 264 2.43 -32.53 -0.81
CA LYS A 264 3.11 -33.71 -1.38
C LYS A 264 4.34 -34.11 -0.58
N SER A 265 5.12 -33.13 -0.10
CA SER A 265 6.30 -33.40 0.73
C SER A 265 5.92 -33.97 2.11
N GLU A 266 4.86 -33.45 2.74
CA GLU A 266 4.33 -33.96 4.01
C GLU A 266 3.79 -35.39 3.84
N TYR A 267 3.02 -35.65 2.78
CA TYR A 267 2.51 -36.98 2.43
C TYR A 267 3.64 -38.01 2.24
N ASN A 268 4.69 -37.65 1.48
CA ASN A 268 5.83 -38.52 1.23
C ASN A 268 6.61 -38.89 2.50
N ILE A 269 6.64 -38.00 3.50
CA ILE A 269 7.24 -38.30 4.81
C ILE A 269 6.38 -39.29 5.59
N LEU A 270 5.06 -39.08 5.61
CA LEU A 270 4.12 -39.95 6.33
C LEU A 270 4.08 -41.37 5.75
N MET A 271 4.22 -41.50 4.43
CA MET A 271 4.13 -42.79 3.74
C MET A 271 5.46 -43.55 3.67
N TYR A 272 6.54 -43.05 4.28
CA TYR A 272 7.86 -43.70 4.21
C TYR A 272 7.93 -44.90 5.17
N PRO A 273 7.99 -46.16 4.69
CA PRO A 273 8.02 -47.33 5.56
C PRO A 273 9.34 -47.38 6.34
N GLY A 274 9.27 -47.59 7.67
CA GLY A 274 10.44 -47.72 8.54
C GLY A 274 11.11 -46.40 8.97
N ALA A 275 10.42 -45.26 8.85
CA ALA A 275 10.96 -43.98 9.27
C ALA A 275 10.96 -43.80 10.80
N GLU A 276 12.04 -44.18 11.47
CA GLU A 276 12.39 -43.61 12.78
C GLU A 276 12.81 -42.14 12.60
N ASN A 277 12.30 -41.22 13.45
CA ASN A 277 12.49 -39.76 13.39
C ASN A 277 11.64 -38.95 12.38
N VAL A 278 10.33 -39.24 12.28
CA VAL A 278 9.36 -38.39 11.56
C VAL A 278 9.40 -36.92 12.04
N GLU A 279 9.53 -36.69 13.35
CA GLU A 279 9.58 -35.33 13.95
C GLU A 279 10.78 -34.52 13.45
N LYS A 280 11.99 -35.10 13.41
CA LYS A 280 13.20 -34.41 12.94
C LYS A 280 13.13 -34.05 11.45
N ARG A 281 12.44 -34.86 10.64
CA ARG A 281 12.18 -34.55 9.23
C ARG A 281 11.13 -33.46 9.05
N MET A 282 10.06 -33.48 9.86
CA MET A 282 9.08 -32.39 9.92
C MET A 282 9.75 -31.05 10.27
N ASP A 283 10.63 -31.03 11.27
CA ASP A 283 11.32 -29.81 11.67
C ASP A 283 12.32 -29.31 10.60
N ASN A 284 13.01 -30.21 9.90
CA ASN A 284 13.84 -29.84 8.76
C ASN A 284 13.05 -29.24 7.59
N LEU A 285 11.82 -29.71 7.35
CA LEU A 285 10.91 -29.08 6.39
C LEU A 285 10.48 -27.69 6.86
N LYS A 286 10.04 -27.54 8.11
CA LYS A 286 9.70 -26.21 8.67
C LYS A 286 10.87 -25.22 8.58
N ILE A 287 12.10 -25.68 8.77
CA ILE A 287 13.31 -24.85 8.64
C ILE A 287 13.57 -24.45 7.18
N LYS A 288 13.42 -25.37 6.22
CA LYS A 288 13.54 -25.07 4.78
C LYS A 288 12.40 -24.16 4.29
N GLU A 289 11.20 -24.34 4.81
CA GLU A 289 10.03 -23.50 4.51
C GLU A 289 10.23 -22.07 5.01
N ARG A 290 10.77 -21.86 6.21
CA ARG A 290 11.12 -20.50 6.70
C ARG A 290 12.16 -19.78 5.84
N GLY A 291 13.01 -20.52 5.12
CA GLY A 291 14.01 -19.96 4.21
C GLY A 291 13.48 -19.58 2.82
N ASN A 292 12.41 -20.24 2.36
CA ASN A 292 11.84 -20.09 1.01
C ASN A 292 10.44 -19.45 0.99
N MET A 293 9.77 -19.31 2.14
CA MET A 293 8.50 -18.61 2.23
C MET A 293 8.73 -17.11 2.11
N LEU A 294 8.25 -16.52 1.01
CA LEU A 294 8.05 -15.09 0.90
C LEU A 294 7.29 -14.57 2.14
N PRO A 295 7.55 -13.32 2.60
CA PRO A 295 6.88 -12.71 3.75
C PRO A 295 5.34 -12.72 3.68
N ASN A 296 4.77 -12.98 2.50
CA ASN A 296 3.33 -13.05 2.28
C ASN A 296 2.68 -14.33 2.83
N MET A 297 3.39 -15.45 2.98
CA MET A 297 2.81 -16.68 3.55
C MET A 297 2.66 -16.64 5.07
N SER A 298 3.40 -15.77 5.77
CA SER A 298 3.21 -15.56 7.22
C SER A 298 1.87 -14.91 7.60
N TYR A 299 1.15 -14.31 6.64
CA TYR A 299 -0.12 -13.63 6.90
C TYR A 299 -1.35 -14.50 6.66
N CYS A 300 -1.18 -15.65 6.03
CA CYS A 300 -2.25 -16.63 5.92
C CYS A 300 -1.97 -17.75 6.93
N ASN A 301 -2.66 -17.67 8.06
CA ASN A 301 -2.93 -18.81 8.92
C ASN A 301 -3.82 -19.80 8.14
N TYR A 302 -3.21 -20.47 7.15
CA TYR A 302 -3.87 -21.37 6.20
C TYR A 302 -4.45 -22.58 6.91
N ASN A 303 -3.95 -22.96 8.09
CA ASN A 303 -4.56 -24.02 8.90
C ASN A 303 -5.98 -23.66 9.37
N ASP A 304 -6.25 -22.39 9.66
CA ASP A 304 -7.59 -21.95 10.04
C ASP A 304 -8.46 -21.63 8.81
N LYS A 305 -7.87 -21.10 7.73
CA LYS A 305 -8.58 -20.80 6.47
C LYS A 305 -8.94 -22.05 5.66
N PHE A 306 -8.11 -23.08 5.66
CA PHE A 306 -8.39 -24.36 4.98
C PHE A 306 -9.44 -25.19 5.75
N LYS A 307 -9.46 -25.11 7.09
CA LYS A 307 -10.55 -25.66 7.92
C LYS A 307 -11.90 -24.99 7.64
N GLN A 308 -11.92 -23.69 7.35
CA GLN A 308 -13.16 -23.02 6.94
C GLN A 308 -13.63 -23.46 5.56
N PHE A 309 -12.70 -23.58 4.59
CA PHE A 309 -13.01 -24.07 3.24
C PHE A 309 -13.50 -25.53 3.24
N SER A 310 -12.87 -26.39 4.07
CA SER A 310 -13.33 -27.78 4.23
C SER A 310 -14.65 -27.89 4.99
N ASN A 311 -15.08 -26.89 5.76
CA ASN A 311 -16.38 -26.92 6.43
C ASN A 311 -17.52 -26.37 5.55
N SER A 312 -17.22 -25.58 4.53
CA SER A 312 -18.21 -25.09 3.55
C SER A 312 -18.50 -26.08 2.42
N SER A 313 -17.51 -26.85 1.97
CA SER A 313 -17.68 -27.79 0.85
C SER A 313 -18.41 -29.09 1.20
N TRP A 314 -18.69 -29.36 2.48
CA TRP A 314 -19.45 -30.55 2.92
C TRP A 314 -20.92 -30.24 3.27
N LYS A 315 -21.39 -29.01 3.01
CA LYS A 315 -22.80 -28.62 3.21
C LYS A 315 -23.65 -28.65 1.94
N TYR A 316 -23.08 -29.06 0.81
CA TYR A 316 -23.83 -29.39 -0.40
C TYR A 316 -23.59 -30.86 -0.74
N ASN A 317 -24.31 -31.73 -0.04
CA ASN A 317 -24.73 -33.05 -0.48
C ASN A 317 -26.16 -33.25 0.01
#